data_AF-A0A522DVA5-F1
#
_entry.id   AF-A0A522DVA5-F1
#
_cell.length_a   1.000
_cell.length_b   1.000
_cell.length_c   1.000
_cell.angle_alpha   90.00
_cell.angle_beta   90.00
_cell.angle_gamma   90.00
#
_symmetry.space_group_name_H-M   'P 1'
#
loop_
_entity.id
_entity.type
_entity.pdbx_description
1 polymer ?
#
loop_
_entity_poly.entity_id
_entity_poly.type
_entity_poly.pdbx_seq_one_letter_code
_entity_poly.pdbx_strand_id
1 'polypeptide(L)' 'MHKNYLAAASVLGAVAVALGAFGAHGLKQIVPAETVQTFQTGVQYQVYHVFALLAVAIIYERFPNKLVKWAGACF' A
#
# COMPACT_ATOMS: atom_id res chain seq x y z
N MET A 1 4.31 -14.57 -12.19
CA MET A 1 4.23 -13.48 -11.20
C MET A 1 5.32 -12.44 -11.50
N HIS A 2 5.06 -11.14 -11.30
CA HIS A 2 6.08 -10.10 -11.45
C HIS A 2 6.86 -9.89 -10.12
N LYS A 3 8.05 -10.49 -10.00
CA LYS A 3 8.82 -10.55 -8.74
C LYS A 3 9.09 -9.17 -8.12
N ASN A 4 9.39 -8.17 -8.95
CA ASN A 4 9.68 -6.82 -8.46
C ASN A 4 8.43 -6.15 -7.86
N TYR A 5 7.24 -6.40 -8.43
CA TYR A 5 6.00 -5.87 -7.89
C TYR A 5 5.62 -6.57 -6.59
N LEU A 6 5.87 -7.88 -6.48
CA LEU A 6 5.67 -8.59 -5.23
C LEU A 6 6.58 -8.03 -4.13
N ALA A 7 7.87 -7.84 -4.43
CA ALA A 7 8.83 -7.26 -3.47
C ALA A 7 8.43 -5.84 -3.05
N ALA A 8 8.04 -4.99 -4.00
CA ALA A 8 7.54 -3.65 -3.72
C ALA A 8 6.28 -3.68 -2.84
N ALA A 9 5.30 -4.54 -3.15
CA ALA A 9 4.10 -4.70 -2.34
C ALA A 9 4.41 -5.16 -0.91
N SER A 10 5.40 -6.05 -0.72
CA SER A 10 5.84 -6.48 0.62
C SER A 10 6.45 -5.33 1.42
N VAL A 11 7.34 -4.54 0.81
CA VAL A 11 7.98 -3.39 1.49
C VAL A 11 6.95 -2.31 1.80
N LEU A 12 6.11 -1.94 0.84
CA LEU A 12 5.04 -0.97 1.03
C LEU A 12 4.02 -1.44 2.08
N GLY A 13 3.72 -2.74 2.12
CA GLY A 13 2.87 -3.33 3.15
C GLY A 13 3.48 -3.19 4.55
N ALA A 14 4.78 -3.46 4.70
CA ALA A 14 5.47 -3.27 5.97
C ALA A 14 5.44 -1.79 6.43
N VAL A 15 5.64 -0.85 5.49
CA VAL A 15 5.54 0.59 5.77
C VAL A 15 4.11 0.97 6.19
N ALA A 16 3.10 0.49 5.47
CA ALA A 16 1.69 0.78 5.80
C ALA A 16 1.32 0.27 7.19
N VAL A 17 1.78 -0.92 7.58
CA VAL A 17 1.59 -1.47 8.93
C VAL A 17 2.30 -0.62 9.98
N ALA A 18 3.56 -0.24 9.74
CA ALA A 18 4.32 0.61 10.66
C ALA A 18 3.65 1.98 10.85
N LEU A 19 3.20 2.61 9.76
CA LEU A 19 2.47 3.88 9.82
C LEU A 19 1.12 3.74 10.52
N GLY A 20 0.36 2.67 10.26
CA GLY A 20 -0.90 2.41 10.97
C GLY A 20 -0.70 2.21 12.47
N ALA A 21 0.34 1.47 12.87
CA ALA A 21 0.70 1.29 14.27
C ALA A 21 1.10 2.63 14.92
N PHE A 22 1.90 3.44 14.23
CA PHE A 22 2.25 4.80 14.66
C PHE A 22 1.00 5.68 14.82
N GLY A 23 0.08 5.66 13.85
CA GLY A 23 -1.18 6.39 13.91
C GLY A 23 -2.02 6.06 15.14
N ALA A 24 -2.16 4.77 15.43
CA ALA A 24 -2.99 4.27 16.53
C ALA A 24 -2.38 4.49 17.92
N HIS A 25 -1.06 4.36 18.06
CA HIS A 25 -0.40 4.36 19.37
C HIS A 25 0.37 5.65 19.67
N GLY A 26 1.09 6.19 18.68
CA GLY A 26 1.98 7.34 18.84
C GLY A 26 1.33 8.66 18.46
N LEU A 27 0.88 8.78 17.21
CA LEU A 27 0.38 10.03 16.62
C LEU A 27 -0.78 10.62 17.42
N LYS A 28 -1.71 9.77 17.89
CA LYS A 28 -2.88 10.20 18.69
C LYS A 28 -2.52 10.94 19.98
N GLN A 29 -1.29 10.82 20.48
CA GLN A 29 -0.83 11.51 21.70
C GLN A 29 -0.35 12.94 21.44
N ILE A 30 -0.07 13.30 20.19
CA ILE A 30 0.62 14.54 19.82
C ILE A 30 -0.14 15.43 18.83
N VAL A 31 -1.28 14.98 18.31
CA VAL A 31 -2.14 15.76 17.39
C VAL A 31 -3.63 15.64 17.74
N PRO A 32 -4.49 16.57 17.28
CA PRO A 32 -5.95 16.47 17.43
C PRO A 32 -6.54 15.22 16.79
N ALA A 33 -7.67 14.74 17.32
CA ALA A 33 -8.33 13.52 16.85
C ALA A 33 -8.71 13.56 15.36
N GLU A 34 -9.09 14.72 14.83
CA GLU A 34 -9.39 14.91 13.41
C GLU A 34 -8.16 14.65 12.52
N THR A 35 -6.99 15.13 12.93
CA THR A 35 -5.72 14.88 12.23
C THR A 35 -5.37 13.39 12.22
N VAL A 36 -5.63 12.67 13.31
CA VAL A 36 -5.45 11.22 13.38
C VAL A 36 -6.36 10.51 12.37
N GLN A 37 -7.61 10.94 12.24
CA GLN A 37 -8.54 10.36 11.26
C GLN A 37 -8.06 10.60 9.83
N THR A 38 -7.63 11.82 9.48
CA THR A 38 -7.07 12.11 8.15
C THR A 38 -5.83 11.26 7.86
N PHE A 39 -4.93 11.13 8.84
CA PHE A 39 -3.76 10.27 8.72
C PHE A 39 -4.16 8.81 8.48
N GLN A 40 -5.14 8.29 9.23
CA GLN A 40 -5.62 6.92 9.10
C GLN A 40 -6.21 6.65 7.70
N THR A 41 -6.95 7.61 7.13
CA THR A 41 -7.44 7.53 5.74
C THR A 41 -6.28 7.43 4.75
N GLY A 42 -5.21 8.20 4.94
CA GLY A 42 -4.00 8.10 4.13
C GLY A 42 -3.34 6.73 4.20
N VAL A 43 -3.22 6.17 5.41
CA VAL A 43 -2.70 4.79 5.61
C VAL A 43 -3.60 3.75 4.95
N GLN A 44 -4.92 3.90 5.04
CA GLN A 44 -5.87 3.00 4.36
C GLN A 44 -5.67 3.03 2.84
N TYR A 45 -5.46 4.20 2.25
CA TYR A 45 -5.13 4.28 0.82
C TYR A 45 -3.84 3.54 0.49
N GLN A 46 -2.77 3.68 1.30
CA GLN A 46 -1.55 2.90 1.10
C GLN A 46 -1.80 1.39 1.14
N VAL A 47 -2.60 0.91 2.08
CA VAL A 47 -2.99 -0.51 2.16
C VAL A 47 -3.74 -0.97 0.91
N TYR A 48 -4.66 -0.15 0.37
CA TYR A 48 -5.34 -0.47 -0.89
C TYR A 48 -4.37 -0.55 -2.08
N HIS A 49 -3.38 0.35 -2.15
CA HIS A 49 -2.35 0.31 -3.20
C HIS A 49 -1.49 -0.96 -3.09
N VAL A 50 -1.13 -1.38 -1.87
CA VAL A 50 -0.42 -2.64 -1.63
C VAL A 50 -1.20 -3.84 -2.18
N PHE A 51 -2.50 -3.92 -1.88
CA PHE A 51 -3.34 -5.01 -2.39
C PHE A 51 -3.52 -4.96 -3.91
N ALA A 52 -3.70 -3.76 -4.47
CA ALA A 52 -3.78 -3.58 -5.92
C ALA A 52 -2.48 -4.03 -6.61
N LEU A 53 -1.32 -3.64 -6.09
CA LEU A 53 -0.01 -4.01 -6.62
C LEU A 53 0.26 -5.52 -6.50
N LEU A 54 -0.14 -6.14 -5.39
CA LEU A 54 -0.07 -7.59 -5.19
C LEU A 54 -0.94 -8.33 -6.22
N ALA A 55 -2.17 -7.86 -6.44
CA ALA A 55 -3.05 -8.41 -7.48
C ALA A 55 -2.44 -8.27 -8.88
N VAL A 56 -1.87 -7.12 -9.22
CA VAL A 56 -1.15 -6.92 -10.50
C VAL A 56 0.03 -7.88 -10.63
N ALA A 57 0.81 -8.09 -9.57
CA ALA A 57 1.95 -9.01 -9.58
C ALA A 57 1.52 -10.45 -9.91
N ILE A 58 0.37 -10.90 -9.39
CA ILE A 58 -0.22 -12.22 -9.67
C ILE A 58 -0.80 -12.27 -11.08
N ILE A 59 -1.64 -11.31 -11.46
CA ILE A 59 -2.31 -11.25 -12.77
C ILE A 59 -1.29 -11.25 -13.93
N TYR A 60 -0.14 -10.59 -13.73
CA TYR A 60 0.94 -10.56 -14.71
C TYR A 60 1.46 -11.95 -15.10
N GLU A 61 1.30 -12.97 -14.25
CA GLU A 61 1.66 -14.36 -14.59
C GLU A 61 0.86 -14.90 -15.78
N ARG A 62 -0.43 -14.58 -15.82
CA ARG A 62 -1.35 -15.10 -16.82
C ARG A 62 -1.51 -14.15 -18.00
N PHE A 63 -1.32 -12.84 -17.79
CA PHE A 63 -1.51 -11.81 -18.80
C PHE A 63 -0.33 -10.82 -18.85
N PRO A 64 0.86 -11.25 -19.33
CA PRO A 64 2.03 -10.38 -19.39
C PRO A 64 1.93 -9.39 -20.56
N ASN A 65 1.25 -8.26 -20.36
CA ASN A 65 1.11 -7.20 -21.35
C ASN A 65 1.53 -5.82 -20.82
N LYS A 66 1.64 -4.84 -21.73
CA LYS A 66 2.06 -3.47 -21.38
C LYS A 66 1.08 -2.80 -20.40
N LEU A 67 -0.23 -3.00 -20.59
CA LEU A 67 -1.25 -2.36 -19.74
C LEU A 67 -1.17 -2.84 -18.29
N VAL A 68 -0.90 -4.13 -18.04
CA VAL A 68 -0.72 -4.68 -16.70
C VAL A 68 0.55 -4.12 -16.03
N LYS A 69 1.63 -3.90 -16.80
CA LYS A 69 2.82 -3.20 -16.28
C LYS A 69 2.53 -1.75 -15.91
N TRP A 70 1.80 -1.02 -16.77
CA TRP A 70 1.41 0.36 -16.48
C TRP A 70 0.53 0.44 -15.24
N ALA A 71 -0.44 -0.47 -15.08
CA ALA A 71 -1.26 -0.54 -13.88
C ALA A 71 -0.39 -0.73 -12.62
N GLY A 72 0.57 -1.65 -12.65
CA GLY A 72 1.50 -1.87 -11.53
C GLY A 72 2.50 -0.74 -11.28
N ALA A 73 2.67 0.21 -12.20
CA ALA A 73 3.48 1.41 -11.96
C ALA A 73 2.66 2.55 -11.33
N CYS A 74 1.33 2.50 -11.44
CA CYS A 74 0.42 3.50 -10.87
C CYS A 74 -0.04 3.16 -9.44
N PHE A 75 0.22 1.93 -8.98
CA PHE A 75 -0.10 1.46 -7.63
C PHE A 75 1.18 1.25 -6.82
#